data_AF-A0A160FI04-F1
#
_entry.id   AF-A0A160FI04-F1
#
_cell.length_a   1.000
_cell.length_b   1.000
_cell.length_c   1.000
_cell.angle_alpha   90.00
_cell.angle_beta   90.00
_cell.angle_gamma   90.00
#
_symmetry.space_group_name_H-M   'P 1'
#
loop_
_entity.id
_entity.type
_entity.pdbx_description
1 polymer ?
#
loop_
_entity_poly.entity_id
_entity_poly.type
_entity_poly.pdbx_seq_one_letter_code
_entity_poly.pdbx_strand_id
1 'polypeptide(L)'
;MFMQKDTGTASAAPHKAPPAEQYDEQFTLLDEAWRRLANVRYRIVVDDERVITGATNAKGKTERIKTDAASSLGLYTTGAIENE
;
A
#
# COMPACT_ATOMS: atom_id res chain seq x y z
N MET A 1 35.88 11.19 -55.37
CA MET A 1 35.62 12.12 -54.25
C MET A 1 34.67 11.43 -53.29
N PHE A 2 34.96 11.50 -52.00
CA PHE A 2 34.56 10.53 -50.96
C PHE A 2 33.11 10.65 -50.50
N MET A 3 32.50 9.49 -50.20
CA MET A 3 31.29 9.33 -49.38
C MET A 3 31.51 9.84 -47.95
N GLN A 4 30.48 10.41 -47.33
CA GLN A 4 30.35 10.46 -45.86
C GLN A 4 28.92 10.08 -45.45
N LYS A 5 28.85 9.12 -44.52
CA LYS A 5 27.65 8.66 -43.82
C LYS A 5 27.58 9.41 -42.49
N ASP A 6 26.56 10.24 -42.31
CA ASP A 6 26.26 10.77 -40.98
C ASP A 6 25.25 9.86 -40.31
N THR A 7 25.78 8.98 -39.46
CA THR A 7 24.98 8.16 -38.55
C THR A 7 24.59 9.09 -37.40
N GLY A 8 23.44 9.73 -37.50
CA GLY A 8 22.88 10.52 -36.41
C GLY A 8 22.47 9.60 -35.27
N THR A 9 23.34 9.42 -34.28
CA THR A 9 22.98 8.89 -32.96
C THR A 9 21.92 9.80 -32.36
N ALA A 10 20.66 9.36 -32.41
CA ALA A 10 19.60 9.91 -31.59
C ALA A 10 19.96 9.65 -30.12
N SER A 11 20.50 10.67 -29.45
CA SER A 11 20.64 10.68 -28.01
C SER A 11 19.23 10.75 -27.41
N ALA A 12 18.65 9.58 -27.14
CA ALA A 12 17.42 9.49 -26.37
C ALA A 12 17.66 10.19 -25.03
N ALA A 13 16.97 11.31 -24.81
CA ALA A 13 16.90 11.93 -23.49
C ALA A 13 16.41 10.87 -22.49
N PRO A 14 16.88 10.86 -21.23
CA PRO A 14 16.30 9.98 -20.24
C PRO A 14 14.83 10.37 -20.11
N HIS A 15 13.93 9.56 -20.65
CA HIS A 15 12.53 9.65 -20.31
C HIS A 15 12.47 9.44 -18.80
N LYS A 16 12.22 10.53 -18.07
CA LYS A 16 11.94 10.48 -16.64
C LYS A 16 10.78 9.49 -16.51
N ALA A 17 11.08 8.30 -15.98
CA ALA A 17 10.05 7.33 -15.68
C ALA A 17 8.97 8.08 -14.86
N PRO A 18 7.68 7.85 -15.14
CA PRO A 18 6.64 8.40 -14.28
C PRO A 18 6.98 8.04 -12.83
N PRO A 19 6.71 8.93 -11.86
CA PRO A 19 6.92 8.58 -10.46
C PRO A 19 6.23 7.24 -10.23
N ALA A 20 6.96 6.26 -9.68
CA ALA A 20 6.33 5.04 -9.22
C ALA A 20 5.20 5.46 -8.29
N GLU A 21 3.96 5.14 -8.64
CA GLU A 21 2.81 5.50 -7.84
C GLU A 21 2.96 4.77 -6.50
N GLN A 22 3.34 5.50 -5.47
CA GLN A 22 3.44 4.96 -4.13
C GLN A 22 2.07 5.07 -3.48
N TYR A 23 1.48 3.92 -3.21
CA TYR A 23 0.24 3.82 -2.47
C TYR A 23 0.58 3.79 -0.98
N ASP A 24 -0.18 4.51 -0.17
CA ASP A 24 0.10 4.67 1.26
C ASP A 24 -1.20 4.73 2.08
N GLU A 25 -1.73 3.55 2.37
CA GLU A 25 -3.04 3.36 2.99
C GLU A 25 -2.95 3.23 4.51
N GLN A 26 -4.03 3.61 5.19
CA GLN A 26 -4.21 3.39 6.61
C GLN A 26 -5.70 3.19 6.89
N PHE A 27 -6.02 2.19 7.69
CA PHE A 27 -7.41 1.87 8.05
C PHE A 27 -7.71 2.31 9.49
N THR A 28 -8.98 2.65 9.74
CA THR A 28 -9.49 2.89 11.10
C THR A 28 -10.57 1.84 11.38
N LEU A 29 -10.38 1.06 12.44
CA LEU A 29 -11.37 0.10 12.89
C LEU A 29 -12.40 0.78 13.78
N LEU A 30 -13.67 0.55 13.46
CA LEU A 30 -14.83 1.03 14.20
C LEU A 30 -15.70 -0.16 14.57
N ASP A 31 -16.44 -0.06 15.68
CA ASP A 31 -17.54 -0.98 15.99
C ASP A 31 -18.85 -0.56 15.29
N GLU A 32 -19.91 -1.34 15.49
CA GLU A 32 -21.23 -1.08 14.90
C GLU A 32 -21.84 0.26 15.33
N ALA A 33 -21.44 0.77 16.49
CA ALA A 33 -21.83 2.07 17.02
C ALA A 33 -20.91 3.21 16.53
N TRP A 34 -20.06 2.96 15.52
CA TRP A 34 -19.07 3.89 14.97
C TRP A 34 -18.00 4.35 15.98
N ARG A 35 -17.80 3.61 17.08
CA ARG A 35 -16.77 3.88 18.07
C ARG A 35 -15.44 3.28 17.62
N ARG A 36 -14.37 4.04 17.80
CA ARG A 36 -13.01 3.63 17.41
C ARG A 36 -12.51 2.49 18.28
N LEU A 37 -12.07 1.42 17.65
CA LEU A 37 -11.57 0.22 18.30
C LEU A 37 -10.06 0.28 18.47
N ALA A 38 -9.60 0.72 19.65
CA ALA A 38 -8.19 0.74 20.01
C ALA A 38 -7.69 -0.64 20.47
N ASN A 39 -6.40 -0.92 20.27
CA ASN A 39 -5.71 -2.14 20.70
C ASN A 39 -6.33 -3.44 20.16
N VAL A 40 -6.99 -3.38 19.01
CA VAL A 40 -7.54 -4.56 18.33
C VAL A 40 -6.48 -5.15 17.43
N ARG A 41 -6.20 -6.44 17.61
CA ARG A 41 -5.28 -7.18 16.75
C ARG A 41 -5.87 -7.33 15.36
N TYR A 42 -5.06 -6.99 14.37
CA TYR A 42 -5.42 -7.11 12.97
C TYR A 42 -4.36 -7.90 12.20
N ARG A 43 -4.81 -8.42 11.07
CA ARG A 43 -4.00 -8.99 10.01
C ARG A 43 -4.46 -8.36 8.69
N ILE A 44 -3.54 -7.72 7.99
CA ILE A 44 -3.74 -7.23 6.63
C ILE A 44 -3.00 -8.17 5.69
N VAL A 45 -3.66 -8.59 4.63
CA VAL A 45 -3.09 -9.41 3.56
C VAL A 45 -3.04 -8.57 2.30
N VAL A 46 -1.85 -8.39 1.74
CA VAL A 46 -1.60 -7.63 0.50
C VAL A 46 -1.37 -8.65 -0.62
N ASP A 47 -2.16 -8.56 -1.69
CA ASP A 47 -2.16 -9.45 -2.87
C ASP A 47 -2.18 -10.95 -2.52
N ASP A 48 -2.84 -11.32 -1.42
CA ASP A 48 -2.88 -12.70 -0.88
C ASP A 48 -1.52 -13.32 -0.51
N GLU A 49 -0.41 -12.58 -0.65
CA GLU A 49 0.95 -13.06 -0.43
C GLU A 49 1.59 -12.47 0.82
N ARG A 50 1.53 -11.15 0.97
CA ARG A 50 2.22 -10.45 2.05
C ARG A 50 1.28 -10.23 3.21
N VAL A 51 1.67 -10.73 4.39
CA VAL A 51 0.89 -10.56 5.61
C VAL A 51 1.54 -9.51 6.52
N ILE A 52 0.75 -8.53 6.94
CA ILE A 52 1.10 -7.49 7.89
C ILE A 52 0.22 -7.69 9.14
N THR A 53 0.82 -7.81 10.32
CA THR A 53 0.09 -8.01 11.57
C THR A 53 0.42 -6.90 12.55
N GLY A 54 -0.58 -6.45 13.30
CA GLY A 54 -0.38 -5.43 14.31
C GLY A 54 -1.57 -5.31 15.24
N ALA A 55 -1.58 -4.23 16.02
CA ALA A 55 -2.73 -3.82 16.80
C ALA A 55 -3.06 -2.36 16.49
N THR A 56 -4.35 -2.02 16.49
CA THR A 56 -4.74 -0.63 16.28
C THR A 56 -4.27 0.28 17.41
N ASN A 57 -3.92 1.51 17.07
CA ASN A 57 -3.50 2.50 18.07
C ASN A 57 -4.69 3.05 18.88
N ALA A 58 -4.43 3.99 19.80
CA ALA A 58 -5.45 4.63 20.63
C ALA A 58 -6.58 5.34 19.86
N LYS A 59 -6.38 5.63 18.56
CA LYS A 59 -7.39 6.21 17.67
C LYS A 59 -8.08 5.17 16.78
N GLY A 60 -7.85 3.88 17.04
CA GLY A 60 -8.37 2.76 16.28
C GLY A 60 -7.71 2.58 14.92
N LYS A 61 -6.54 3.18 14.67
CA LYS A 61 -5.89 3.12 13.35
C LYS A 61 -4.87 1.98 13.26
N THR A 62 -4.82 1.33 12.11
CA THR A 62 -3.73 0.41 11.74
C THR A 62 -2.44 1.18 11.47
N GLU A 63 -1.34 0.46 11.28
CA GLU A 63 -0.14 1.04 10.68
C GLU A 63 -0.39 1.45 9.23
N ARG A 64 0.56 2.20 8.65
CA ARG A 64 0.52 2.61 7.25
C ARG A 64 1.08 1.50 6.37
N ILE A 65 0.34 1.12 5.33
CA ILE A 65 0.74 0.12 4.35
C ILE A 65 1.20 0.85 3.10
N LYS A 66 2.45 0.62 2.72
CA LYS A 66 3.02 1.17 1.49
C LYS A 66 3.21 0.08 0.45
N THR A 67 2.73 0.31 -0.75
CA THR A 67 2.97 -0.51 -1.93
C THR A 67 3.49 0.36 -3.08
N ASP A 68 4.30 -0.23 -3.94
CA ASP A 68 4.91 0.39 -5.12
C ASP A 68 4.05 0.25 -6.38
N ALA A 69 2.95 -0.50 -6.27
CA ALA A 69 1.91 -0.68 -7.27
C ALA A 69 0.54 -0.80 -6.60
N ALA A 70 -0.53 -0.71 -7.41
CA ALA A 70 -1.88 -0.98 -6.94
C ALA A 70 -2.01 -2.45 -6.50
N SER A 71 -2.46 -2.65 -5.27
CA SER A 71 -2.57 -3.97 -4.64
C SER A 71 -3.95 -4.17 -4.01
N SER A 72 -4.36 -5.43 -3.86
CA SER A 72 -5.54 -5.81 -3.08
C SER A 72 -5.18 -5.92 -1.61
N LEU A 73 -5.98 -5.34 -0.72
CA LEU A 73 -5.79 -5.42 0.73
C LEU A 73 -6.99 -6.09 1.42
N GLY A 74 -6.76 -7.24 2.04
CA GLY A 74 -7.71 -7.91 2.93
C GLY A 74 -7.42 -7.59 4.39
N LEU A 75 -8.32 -6.88 5.07
CA LEU A 75 -8.21 -6.56 6.51
C LEU A 75 -9.05 -7.55 7.33
N TYR A 76 -8.39 -8.30 8.20
CA TYR A 76 -8.98 -9.27 9.10
C TYR A 76 -8.74 -8.87 10.54
N THR A 77 -9.76 -9.00 11.37
CA THR A 77 -9.64 -8.85 12.81
C THR A 77 -9.97 -10.20 13.44
N THR A 78 -9.20 -10.59 14.45
CA THR A 78 -9.70 -11.63 15.37
C THR A 78 -10.79 -10.93 16.16
N GLY A 79 -12.05 -11.30 15.89
CA GLY A 79 -13.21 -10.65 16.46
C GLY A 79 -12.99 -10.40 17.95
N ALA A 80 -13.28 -9.17 18.37
CA ALA A 80 -13.79 -8.98 19.71
C ALA A 80 -15.02 -9.89 19.77
N ILE A 81 -14.85 -11.06 20.39
CA ILE A 81 -15.97 -11.83 20.90
C ILE A 81 -16.79 -10.85 21.72
N GLU A 82 -17.97 -10.50 21.21
CA GLU A 82 -18.97 -9.79 21.98
C GLU A 82 -19.30 -10.72 23.16
N ASN A 83 -18.81 -10.36 24.34
CA ASN A 83 -19.37 -10.92 25.56
C ASN A 83 -20.63 -10.11 25.82
N GLU A 84 -21.77 -10.64 25.35
CA GLU A 84 -23.12 -10.25 25.78
C GLU A 84 -23.24 -10.31 27.32
#